data_AF-M3GD40-F1
#
_entry.id   AF-M3GD40-F1
#
_cell.length_a   1.000
_cell.length_b   1.000
_cell.length_c   1.000
_cell.angle_alpha   90.00
_cell.angle_beta   90.00
_cell.angle_gamma   90.00
#
_symmetry.space_group_name_H-M   'P 1'
#
loop_
_entity.id
_entity.type
_entity.pdbx_description
1 polymer ?
#
loop_
_entity_poly.entity_id
_entity_poly.type
_entity_poly.pdbx_seq_one_letter_code
_entity_poly.pdbx_strand_id
1 'polypeptide(L)'
;MTWIKQFSKLKSGFLNPFTFFEREFNYSEAESWKDQTKIDQSFIRLAFLLHFMMYSTFAISEVRDSERGILYLGVIFLVNVMSLVLSFQEKFLSWVIHISNTVIIFFMMNLFHESFYRFQDLESLQIYNNYFLLISLIVIFQMFRLKKSSCLLTGMIAICLHIIFVSIKRMELGLEDFPRILFVPDVVYGLCIVIGTYSVIIVKRLISISSELDLEYKYIQQDLTVAKQVQENLFPGKLSIKGIRYEVMRITPNHIGGDFFDFVQLREGNTGIFLTDVAGHGIASALVASMVKIMVSTMPYILKVHPSRLMDYIDDSLNKQFHSYHASAIYMFLDFISREITFSNAGHPYLIRGSFTKEFHEVETEGAILGFGIKKPIAEQIKLPLVEQDRFFLYTDGLIENKNREGKLLGTEGLLEILNENRFEKDLGVFKANVQKAVENFFGNVALEDDTLFLIVEVE
;
A
#
# COMPACT_ATOMS: atom_id res chain seq x y z
N MET A 1 27.97 -26.79 10.84
CA MET A 1 26.88 -26.09 10.11
C MET A 1 25.48 -26.36 10.69
N THR A 2 25.37 -27.05 11.83
CA THR A 2 24.09 -27.40 12.50
C THR A 2 23.78 -26.60 13.77
N TRP A 3 24.71 -25.77 14.26
CA TRP A 3 24.52 -24.94 15.46
C TRP A 3 23.92 -23.55 15.20
N ILE A 4 24.01 -23.04 13.96
CA ILE A 4 23.50 -21.69 13.59
C ILE A 4 21.97 -21.69 13.41
N LYS A 5 21.35 -22.83 13.09
CA LYS A 5 19.89 -22.91 12.90
C LYS A 5 19.09 -22.94 14.22
N GLN A 6 19.70 -23.33 15.34
CA GLN A 6 19.00 -23.37 16.64
C GLN A 6 18.81 -22.01 17.31
N PHE A 7 19.59 -20.98 16.94
CA PHE A 7 19.39 -19.62 17.47
C PHE A 7 18.21 -18.86 16.84
N SER A 8 17.69 -19.31 15.69
CA SER A 8 16.53 -18.67 15.04
C SER A 8 15.19 -18.92 15.75
N LYS A 9 15.14 -19.82 16.74
CA LYS A 9 13.94 -20.11 17.55
C LYS A 9 13.90 -19.41 18.91
N LEU A 10 14.92 -18.64 19.29
CA LEU A 10 14.88 -17.78 20.48
C LEU A 10 14.23 -16.42 20.15
N LYS A 11 12.94 -16.46 19.81
CA LYS A 11 12.03 -15.33 19.99
C LYS A 11 11.78 -15.18 21.49
N SER A 12 12.65 -14.49 22.21
CA SER A 12 12.32 -13.74 23.43
C SER A 12 13.57 -13.12 24.06
N GLY A 13 13.55 -11.79 24.21
CA GLY A 13 13.99 -11.21 25.48
C GLY A 13 15.42 -10.70 25.63
N PHE A 14 16.30 -10.71 24.63
CA PHE A 14 17.58 -9.99 24.74
C PHE A 14 17.71 -8.90 23.66
N LEU A 15 17.58 -7.65 24.11
CA LEU A 15 17.74 -6.44 23.30
C LEU A 15 19.22 -6.25 22.93
N ASN A 16 19.50 -6.14 21.62
CA ASN A 16 20.77 -5.62 21.12
C ASN A 16 20.69 -4.07 21.12
N PRO A 17 21.51 -3.36 21.93
CA PRO A 17 21.41 -1.90 22.07
C PRO A 17 21.69 -1.12 20.79
N PHE A 18 22.34 -1.71 19.79
CA PHE A 18 22.60 -1.07 18.50
C PHE A 18 21.47 -1.24 17.48
N THR A 19 20.49 -2.14 17.72
CA THR A 19 19.27 -2.24 16.90
C THR A 19 18.19 -1.21 17.30
N PHE A 20 18.49 -0.36 18.28
CA PHE A 20 17.61 0.67 18.84
C PHE A 20 17.10 1.67 17.78
N PHE A 21 17.97 2.14 16.89
CA PHE A 21 17.58 3.06 15.81
C PHE A 21 16.88 2.37 14.63
N GLU A 22 17.26 1.13 14.30
CA GLU A 22 16.71 0.41 13.13
C GLU A 22 15.26 -0.05 13.33
N ARG A 23 14.87 -0.39 14.56
CA ARG A 23 13.54 -0.95 14.84
C ARG A 23 12.47 0.11 15.07
N GLU A 24 12.82 1.25 15.65
CA GLU A 24 11.89 2.35 15.94
C GLU A 24 11.52 3.19 14.70
N PHE A 25 12.41 3.22 13.70
CA PHE A 25 12.16 3.88 12.41
C PHE A 25 11.83 2.89 11.29
N ASN A 26 11.52 1.63 11.62
CA ASN A 26 11.10 0.66 10.61
C ASN A 26 9.67 0.98 10.16
N TYR A 27 9.55 1.81 9.13
CA TYR A 27 8.28 2.23 8.51
C TYR A 27 7.40 1.05 8.03
N SER A 28 7.92 -0.18 7.97
CA SER A 28 7.11 -1.36 7.64
C SER A 28 6.18 -1.84 8.77
N GLU A 29 6.47 -1.51 10.03
CA GLU A 29 5.54 -1.74 11.17
C GLU A 29 4.58 -0.55 11.39
N ALA A 30 4.60 0.43 10.46
CA ALA A 30 3.86 1.69 10.58
C ALA A 30 2.34 1.58 10.44
N GLU A 31 1.79 0.42 10.08
CA GLU A 31 0.35 0.14 10.21
C GLU A 31 -0.14 0.26 11.67
N SER A 32 0.79 0.25 12.64
CA SER A 32 0.50 0.27 14.07
C SER A 32 0.69 1.62 14.79
N TRP A 33 0.82 2.75 14.07
CA TRP A 33 0.86 4.10 14.70
C TRP A 33 -0.43 4.47 15.44
N LYS A 34 -1.47 3.60 15.36
CA LYS A 34 -2.65 3.64 16.24
C LYS A 34 -2.32 3.44 17.71
N ASP A 35 -1.21 2.78 18.03
CA ASP A 35 -0.83 2.48 19.40
C ASP A 35 0.07 3.60 19.96
N GLN A 36 -0.59 4.70 20.34
CA GLN A 36 0.03 5.86 20.98
C GLN A 36 0.93 5.46 22.17
N THR A 37 0.61 4.32 22.79
CA THR A 37 1.38 3.70 23.87
C THR A 37 2.76 3.21 23.45
N LYS A 38 2.91 2.61 22.27
CA LYS A 38 4.20 2.14 21.75
C LYS A 38 5.13 3.30 21.43
N ILE A 39 4.57 4.35 20.81
CA ILE A 39 5.30 5.60 20.55
C ILE A 39 5.76 6.19 21.89
N ASP A 40 4.87 6.28 22.88
CA ASP A 40 5.21 6.78 24.21
C ASP A 40 6.31 5.95 24.90
N GLN A 41 6.32 4.62 24.74
CA GLN A 41 7.35 3.72 25.30
C GLN A 41 8.72 3.94 24.68
N SER A 42 8.78 4.00 23.35
CA SER A 42 9.98 4.26 22.57
C SER A 42 10.66 5.58 22.96
N PHE A 43 9.87 6.65 23.05
CA PHE A 43 10.38 7.96 23.47
C PHE A 43 10.86 8.00 24.93
N ILE A 44 10.28 7.24 25.86
CA ILE A 44 10.81 7.15 27.24
C ILE A 44 12.20 6.54 27.24
N ARG A 45 12.44 5.53 26.40
CA ARG A 45 13.74 4.87 26.31
C ARG A 45 14.79 5.81 25.72
N LEU A 46 14.42 6.59 24.70
CA LEU A 46 15.28 7.64 24.16
C LEU A 46 15.55 8.74 25.19
N ALA A 47 14.52 9.19 25.91
CA ALA A 47 14.67 10.17 26.98
C ALA A 47 15.61 9.64 28.07
N PHE A 48 15.45 8.40 28.51
CA PHE A 48 16.36 7.77 29.47
C PHE A 48 17.82 7.79 28.98
N LEU A 49 18.06 7.45 27.71
CA LEU A 49 19.39 7.48 27.10
C LEU A 49 19.97 8.91 27.09
N LEU A 50 19.16 9.91 26.72
CA LEU A 50 19.59 11.31 26.67
C LEU A 50 19.91 11.85 28.07
N HIS A 51 19.04 11.57 29.05
CA HIS A 51 19.30 11.88 30.46
C HIS A 51 20.58 11.20 30.95
N PHE A 52 20.79 9.93 30.59
CA PHE A 52 22.01 9.18 30.92
C PHE A 52 23.26 9.80 30.30
N MET A 53 23.21 10.21 29.03
CA MET A 53 24.31 10.93 28.38
C MET A 53 24.58 12.26 29.07
N MET A 54 23.54 13.01 29.45
CA MET A 54 23.71 14.23 30.24
C MET A 54 24.32 13.96 31.63
N TYR A 55 23.95 12.87 32.31
CA TYR A 55 24.57 12.50 33.59
C TYR A 55 26.06 12.23 33.44
N SER A 56 26.48 11.61 32.32
CA SER A 56 27.91 11.39 32.06
C SER A 56 28.68 12.69 31.88
N THR A 57 28.05 13.75 31.38
CA THR A 57 28.68 15.08 31.26
C THR A 57 28.70 15.87 32.58
N PHE A 58 27.88 15.49 33.57
CA PHE A 58 27.84 16.11 34.91
C PHE A 58 28.76 15.43 35.93
N ALA A 59 29.55 14.42 35.53
CA ALA A 59 30.58 13.80 36.36
C ALA A 59 31.84 14.68 36.52
N ILE A 60 31.65 15.99 36.75
CA ILE A 60 32.73 16.96 36.97
C ILE A 60 33.14 16.93 38.45
N SER A 61 34.40 17.24 38.76
CA SER A 61 35.00 17.17 40.10
C SER A 61 34.16 17.87 41.18
N GLU A 62 33.54 18.98 40.83
CA GLU A 62 32.86 19.89 41.75
C GLU A 62 31.54 19.30 42.27
N VAL A 63 30.86 18.49 41.44
CA VAL A 63 29.64 17.77 41.82
C VAL A 63 29.97 16.59 42.73
N ARG A 64 31.09 15.92 42.46
CA ARG A 64 31.56 14.73 43.18
C ARG A 64 32.01 15.04 44.62
N ASP A 65 32.48 16.26 44.86
CA ASP A 65 33.02 16.68 46.16
C ASP A 65 31.94 17.23 47.12
N SER A 66 30.65 17.23 46.74
CA SER A 66 29.51 17.62 47.59
C SER A 66 28.70 16.39 48.03
N GLU A 67 28.56 16.17 49.34
CA GLU A 67 27.74 15.07 49.90
C GLU A 67 26.27 15.13 49.43
N ARG A 68 25.72 16.35 49.26
CA ARG A 68 24.35 16.56 48.74
C ARG A 68 24.26 16.38 47.23
N GLY A 69 25.31 16.74 46.50
CA GLY A 69 25.39 16.55 45.04
C GLY A 69 25.28 15.09 44.63
N ILE A 70 26.02 14.21 45.32
CA ILE A 70 25.93 12.75 45.11
C ILE A 70 24.52 12.23 45.43
N LEU A 71 23.89 12.72 46.50
CA LEU A 71 22.54 12.34 46.88
C LEU A 71 21.52 12.71 45.79
N TYR A 72 21.57 13.93 45.25
CA TYR A 72 20.67 14.39 44.19
C TYR A 72 20.87 13.61 42.88
N LEU A 73 22.12 13.32 42.50
CA LEU A 73 22.42 12.44 41.37
C LEU A 73 21.83 11.04 41.55
N GLY A 74 21.95 10.47 42.76
CA GLY A 74 21.37 9.17 43.10
C GLY A 74 19.85 9.15 42.98
N VAL A 75 19.16 10.19 43.45
CA VAL A 75 17.69 10.32 43.34
C VAL A 75 17.28 10.45 41.87
N ILE A 76 17.95 11.30 41.10
CA ILE A 76 17.66 11.48 39.67
C ILE A 76 17.83 10.16 38.90
N PHE A 77 18.93 9.44 39.15
CA PHE A 77 19.17 8.13 38.54
C PHE A 77 18.09 7.11 38.91
N LEU A 78 17.73 7.02 40.19
CA LEU A 78 16.69 6.12 40.67
C LEU A 78 15.33 6.41 40.02
N VAL A 79 14.94 7.68 39.93
CA VAL A 79 13.67 8.10 39.31
C VAL A 79 13.66 7.77 37.82
N ASN A 80 14.79 7.94 37.11
CA ASN A 80 14.91 7.56 35.70
C ASN A 80 14.80 6.05 35.49
N VAL A 81 15.50 5.25 36.29
CA VAL A 81 15.42 3.77 36.22
C VAL A 81 14.01 3.31 36.54
N MET A 82 13.37 3.88 37.58
CA MET A 82 11.99 3.56 37.93
C MET A 82 11.02 3.94 36.80
N SER A 83 11.23 5.09 36.16
CA SER A 83 10.43 5.52 35.00
C SER A 83 10.60 4.61 33.81
N LEU A 84 11.82 4.12 33.56
CA LEU A 84 12.12 3.15 32.51
C LEU A 84 11.43 1.81 32.79
N VAL A 85 11.49 1.31 34.04
CA VAL A 85 10.81 0.06 34.43
C VAL A 85 9.29 0.21 34.31
N LEU A 86 8.74 1.32 34.79
CA LEU A 86 7.31 1.62 34.69
C LEU A 86 6.87 1.94 33.24
N SER A 87 7.80 2.29 32.35
CA SER A 87 7.49 2.51 30.93
C SER A 87 6.94 1.25 30.26
N PHE A 88 7.30 0.06 30.75
CA PHE A 88 6.78 -1.20 30.25
C PHE A 88 5.32 -1.47 30.67
N GLN A 89 4.72 -0.59 31.50
CA GLN A 89 3.34 -0.69 31.95
C GLN A 89 2.47 0.41 31.32
N GLU A 90 1.52 0.02 30.46
CA GLU A 90 0.71 0.95 29.67
C GLU A 90 -0.23 1.83 30.51
N LYS A 91 -0.82 1.26 31.56
CA LYS A 91 -1.93 1.86 32.32
C LYS A 91 -1.58 3.16 33.05
N PHE A 92 -0.29 3.38 33.35
CA PHE A 92 0.18 4.53 34.12
C PHE A 92 1.20 5.40 33.36
N LEU A 93 1.43 5.11 32.08
CA LEU A 93 2.47 5.73 31.27
C LEU A 93 2.36 7.27 31.25
N SER A 94 1.14 7.78 31.12
CA SER A 94 0.70 9.16 31.42
C SER A 94 1.42 9.80 32.61
N TRP A 95 0.98 9.34 33.77
CA TRP A 95 1.34 9.86 35.08
C TRP A 95 2.81 9.66 35.43
N VAL A 96 3.35 8.49 35.11
CA VAL A 96 4.76 8.16 35.36
C VAL A 96 5.67 9.23 34.76
N ILE A 97 5.37 9.68 33.55
CA ILE A 97 6.20 10.65 32.84
C ILE A 97 6.01 12.07 33.31
N HIS A 98 4.79 12.47 33.66
CA HIS A 98 4.59 13.79 34.24
C HIS A 98 5.32 13.92 35.58
N ILE A 99 5.14 12.94 36.47
CA ILE A 99 5.73 12.96 37.81
C ILE A 99 7.25 12.85 37.72
N SER A 100 7.77 11.85 37.00
CA SER A 100 9.20 11.60 36.98
C SER A 100 9.98 12.77 36.41
N ASN A 101 9.50 13.36 35.31
CA ASN A 101 10.13 14.52 34.70
C ASN A 101 10.13 15.74 35.61
N THR A 102 9.02 15.99 36.32
CA THR A 102 8.94 17.10 37.27
C THR A 102 9.95 16.91 38.41
N VAL A 103 10.03 15.69 38.94
CA VAL A 103 10.99 15.33 40.00
C VAL A 103 12.43 15.45 39.49
N ILE A 104 12.73 14.95 38.29
CA ILE A 104 14.06 15.04 37.68
C ILE A 104 14.47 16.49 37.49
N ILE A 105 13.59 17.35 36.92
CA ILE A 105 13.87 18.78 36.74
C ILE A 105 14.15 19.43 38.10
N PHE A 106 13.33 19.18 39.11
CA PHE A 106 13.53 19.73 40.46
C PHE A 106 14.88 19.35 41.07
N PHE A 107 15.23 18.06 41.05
CA PHE A 107 16.50 17.61 41.61
C PHE A 107 17.70 18.04 40.76
N MET A 108 17.56 18.16 39.44
CA MET A 108 18.59 18.76 38.59
C MET A 108 18.85 20.22 38.98
N MET A 109 17.81 21.02 39.25
CA MET A 109 17.99 22.39 39.72
C MET A 109 18.75 22.46 41.05
N ASN A 110 18.44 21.57 42.00
CA ASN A 110 19.14 21.51 43.28
C ASN A 110 20.59 21.02 43.15
N LEU A 111 20.84 20.07 42.25
CA LEU A 111 22.19 19.62 41.91
C LEU A 111 23.04 20.77 41.36
N PHE A 112 22.46 21.54 40.44
CA PHE A 112 23.08 22.75 39.90
C PHE A 112 23.34 23.80 40.98
N HIS A 113 22.46 23.94 41.96
CA HIS A 113 22.69 24.85 43.08
C HIS A 113 23.95 24.50 43.89
N GLU A 114 24.02 23.25 44.34
CA GLU A 114 25.09 22.78 45.22
C GLU A 114 26.43 22.77 44.48
N SER A 115 26.43 22.36 43.21
CA SER A 115 27.65 22.18 42.42
C SER A 115 28.30 23.51 42.06
N PHE A 116 27.51 24.57 41.92
CA PHE A 116 27.99 25.92 41.61
C PHE A 116 28.01 26.86 42.82
N TYR A 117 27.74 26.36 44.04
CA TYR A 117 27.73 27.18 45.26
C TYR A 117 29.09 27.83 45.58
N ARG A 118 30.20 27.18 45.19
CA ARG A 118 31.57 27.64 45.49
C ARG A 118 32.10 28.71 44.55
N PHE A 119 31.45 28.93 43.40
CA PHE A 119 31.91 29.90 42.42
C PHE A 119 31.28 31.28 42.69
N GLN A 120 32.12 32.31 42.82
CA GLN A 120 31.71 33.67 43.19
C GLN A 120 31.94 34.70 42.08
N ASP A 121 32.38 34.26 40.91
CA ASP A 121 32.76 35.07 39.76
C ASP A 121 31.70 35.03 38.63
N LEU A 122 31.70 36.07 37.77
CA LEU A 122 30.73 36.24 36.69
C LEU A 122 30.86 35.16 35.59
N GLU A 123 32.06 34.65 35.33
CA GLU A 123 32.30 33.61 34.32
C GLU A 123 31.64 32.29 34.73
N SER A 124 31.73 31.93 36.00
CA SER A 124 31.04 30.76 36.55
C SER A 124 29.52 30.83 36.48
N LEU A 125 28.95 32.04 36.56
CA LEU A 125 27.51 32.26 36.36
C LEU A 125 27.08 32.04 34.88
N GLN A 126 27.96 32.34 33.93
CA GLN A 126 27.72 32.04 32.51
C GLN A 126 27.85 30.54 32.20
N ILE A 127 28.82 29.86 32.82
CA ILE A 127 28.95 28.40 32.75
C ILE A 127 27.68 27.74 33.30
N TYR A 128 27.18 28.20 34.45
CA TYR A 128 25.90 27.78 35.01
C TYR A 128 24.75 27.95 34.01
N ASN A 129 24.61 29.12 33.38
CA ASN A 129 23.56 29.36 32.38
C ASN A 129 23.65 28.44 31.15
N ASN A 130 24.87 28.12 30.69
CA ASN A 130 25.08 27.20 29.58
C ASN A 130 24.70 25.76 29.92
N TYR A 131 24.99 25.32 31.14
CA TYR A 131 24.51 24.02 31.61
C TYR A 131 23.00 24.02 31.88
N PHE A 132 22.45 25.14 32.33
CA PHE A 132 21.01 25.32 32.49
C PHE A 132 20.29 25.23 31.14
N LEU A 133 20.87 25.74 30.06
CA LEU A 133 20.34 25.57 28.69
C LEU A 133 20.25 24.08 28.28
N LEU A 134 21.04 23.18 28.87
CA LEU A 134 20.95 21.74 28.61
C LEU A 134 19.60 21.15 29.08
N ILE A 135 18.98 21.74 30.11
CA ILE A 135 17.62 21.35 30.56
C ILE A 135 16.56 21.71 29.50
N SER A 136 16.82 22.67 28.61
CA SER A 136 15.89 23.00 27.52
C SER A 136 15.74 21.87 26.52
N LEU A 137 16.80 21.07 26.28
CA LEU A 137 16.72 19.85 25.47
C LEU A 137 15.78 18.84 26.11
N ILE A 138 15.90 18.61 27.43
CA ILE A 138 14.96 17.75 28.17
C ILE A 138 13.53 18.26 27.98
N VAL A 139 13.31 19.56 28.14
CA VAL A 139 11.97 20.16 27.96
C VAL A 139 11.47 19.89 26.55
N ILE A 140 12.22 20.23 25.49
CA ILE A 140 11.85 19.99 24.08
C ILE A 140 11.47 18.52 23.83
N PHE A 141 12.30 17.57 24.28
CA PHE A 141 12.03 16.14 24.09
C PHE A 141 10.76 15.69 24.84
N GLN A 142 10.47 16.28 26.00
CA GLN A 142 9.21 16.02 26.72
C GLN A 142 7.99 16.60 26.00
N MET A 143 8.15 17.67 25.21
CA MET A 143 7.03 18.36 24.59
C MET A 143 6.27 17.46 23.63
N PHE A 144 6.96 16.61 22.87
CA PHE A 144 6.35 15.66 21.93
C PHE A 144 5.31 14.71 22.55
N ARG A 145 5.28 14.62 23.88
CA ARG A 145 4.42 13.70 24.63
C ARG A 145 3.28 14.32 25.42
N LEU A 146 3.37 15.61 25.70
CA LEU A 146 2.50 16.24 26.67
C LEU A 146 1.22 16.71 25.98
N LYS A 147 0.08 16.63 26.69
CA LYS A 147 -1.08 17.46 26.34
C LYS A 147 -0.59 18.90 26.23
N LYS A 148 -1.15 19.67 25.28
CA LYS A 148 -0.77 21.08 25.08
C LYS A 148 -0.69 21.85 26.41
N SER A 149 -1.63 21.62 27.32
CA SER A 149 -1.65 22.21 28.66
C SER A 149 -0.49 21.75 29.56
N SER A 150 -0.18 20.47 29.59
CA SER A 150 0.92 19.92 30.39
C SER A 150 2.29 20.39 29.89
N CYS A 151 2.42 20.57 28.58
CA CYS A 151 3.62 21.07 27.92
C CYS A 151 3.92 22.53 28.29
N LEU A 152 2.87 23.36 28.29
CA LEU A 152 2.95 24.74 28.77
C LEU A 152 3.29 24.77 30.27
N LEU A 153 2.68 23.90 31.07
CA LEU A 153 2.90 23.85 32.52
C LEU A 153 4.34 23.49 32.89
N THR A 154 4.92 22.45 32.29
CA THR A 154 6.31 22.04 32.59
C THR A 154 7.31 23.12 32.19
N GLY A 155 7.11 23.75 31.03
CA GLY A 155 7.92 24.88 30.58
C GLY A 155 7.83 26.08 31.51
N MET A 156 6.62 26.45 31.95
CA MET A 156 6.42 27.52 32.93
C MET A 156 7.10 27.23 34.27
N ILE A 157 7.01 25.98 34.76
CA ILE A 157 7.69 25.58 36.01
C ILE A 157 9.21 25.72 35.87
N ALA A 158 9.79 25.30 34.74
CA ALA A 158 11.22 25.42 34.49
C ALA A 158 11.70 26.88 34.49
N ILE A 159 10.96 27.77 33.81
CA ILE A 159 11.25 29.21 33.79
C ILE A 159 11.10 29.83 35.19
N CYS A 160 10.02 29.51 35.92
CA CYS A 160 9.83 30.02 37.28
C CYS A 160 10.95 29.58 38.22
N LEU A 161 11.37 28.31 38.15
CA LEU A 161 12.48 27.79 38.96
C LEU A 161 13.80 28.49 38.60
N HIS A 162 14.07 28.74 37.31
CA HIS A 162 15.25 29.50 36.86
C HIS A 162 15.27 30.91 37.45
N ILE A 163 14.16 31.65 37.34
CA ILE A 163 14.04 33.03 37.82
C ILE A 163 14.26 33.09 39.33
N ILE A 164 13.59 32.21 40.10
CA ILE A 164 13.74 32.14 41.56
C ILE A 164 15.22 31.88 41.90
N PHE A 165 15.84 30.95 41.19
CA PHE A 165 17.21 30.54 41.45
C PHE A 165 18.24 31.65 41.20
N VAL A 166 18.20 32.25 40.01
CA VAL A 166 19.10 33.35 39.64
C VAL A 166 18.88 34.56 40.55
N SER A 167 17.64 34.78 41.02
CA SER A 167 17.33 35.84 41.99
C SER A 167 17.97 35.60 43.35
N ILE A 168 17.95 34.36 43.87
CA ILE A 168 18.61 33.99 45.13
C ILE A 168 20.12 34.22 45.01
N LYS A 169 20.74 33.73 43.92
CA LYS A 169 22.19 33.86 43.71
C LYS A 169 22.62 35.31 43.49
N ARG A 170 21.81 36.13 42.82
CA ARG A 170 22.06 37.58 42.73
C ARG A 170 22.13 38.22 44.12
N MET A 171 21.19 37.89 45.00
CA MET A 171 21.14 38.48 46.33
C MET A 171 22.37 38.10 47.17
N GLU A 172 22.89 36.88 46.99
CA GLU A 172 24.13 36.43 47.63
C GLU A 172 25.39 37.12 47.07
N LEU A 173 25.44 37.42 45.77
CA LEU A 173 26.64 37.92 45.08
C LEU A 173 26.68 39.45 44.88
N GLY A 174 25.57 40.17 45.14
CA GLY A 174 25.52 41.64 45.02
C GLY A 174 25.65 42.17 43.58
N LEU A 175 25.30 41.38 42.57
CA LEU A 175 25.48 41.71 41.15
C LEU A 175 24.43 42.71 40.61
N GLU A 176 24.87 43.74 39.87
CA GLU A 176 24.01 44.75 39.23
C GLU A 176 23.52 44.36 37.82
N ASP A 177 24.25 43.51 37.08
CA ASP A 177 23.98 43.11 35.68
C ASP A 177 22.86 42.04 35.50
N PHE A 178 21.89 42.01 36.42
CA PHE A 178 20.79 41.04 36.47
C PHE A 178 20.02 40.81 35.15
N PRO A 179 19.67 41.85 34.36
CA PRO A 179 18.82 41.65 33.19
C PRO A 179 19.47 40.82 32.08
N ARG A 180 20.79 40.93 31.89
CA ARG A 180 21.50 40.24 30.79
C ARG A 180 21.68 38.75 31.06
N ILE A 181 21.86 38.39 32.34
CA ILE A 181 22.09 37.01 32.78
C ILE A 181 20.83 36.14 32.61
N LEU A 182 19.65 36.69 32.90
CA LEU A 182 18.37 35.97 32.76
C LEU A 182 17.88 35.89 31.32
N PHE A 183 18.20 36.90 30.50
CA PHE A 183 17.57 37.08 29.20
C PHE A 183 17.79 35.92 28.23
N VAL A 184 19.01 35.40 28.11
CA VAL A 184 19.32 34.40 27.08
C VAL A 184 18.67 33.03 27.39
N PRO A 185 18.81 32.44 28.60
CA PRO A 185 18.17 31.17 28.89
C PRO A 185 16.64 31.24 28.83
N ASP A 186 16.03 32.24 29.45
CA ASP A 186 14.56 32.34 29.53
C ASP A 186 13.90 32.52 28.15
N VAL A 187 14.55 33.29 27.26
CA VAL A 187 14.09 33.43 25.86
C VAL A 187 14.21 32.11 25.11
N VAL A 188 15.32 31.36 25.29
CA VAL A 188 15.47 30.04 24.67
C VAL A 188 14.40 29.08 25.17
N TYR A 189 14.10 29.06 26.47
CA TYR A 189 13.01 28.25 27.01
C TYR A 189 11.65 28.63 26.46
N GLY A 190 11.33 29.93 26.38
CA GLY A 190 10.11 30.41 25.76
C GLY A 190 9.96 29.92 24.32
N LEU A 191 11.02 30.01 23.53
CA LEU A 191 11.05 29.50 22.15
C LEU A 191 10.87 28.00 22.08
N CYS A 192 11.55 27.23 22.95
CA CYS A 192 11.37 25.79 23.05
C CYS A 192 9.90 25.44 23.33
N ILE A 193 9.25 26.15 24.26
CA ILE A 193 7.84 25.97 24.61
C ILE A 193 6.91 26.25 23.43
N VAL A 194 7.20 27.27 22.63
CA VAL A 194 6.42 27.57 21.42
C VAL A 194 6.64 26.49 20.35
N ILE A 195 7.89 26.12 20.09
CA ILE A 195 8.25 25.12 19.08
C ILE A 195 7.62 23.78 19.42
N GLY A 196 7.84 23.24 20.62
CA GLY A 196 7.32 21.93 20.97
C GLY A 196 5.80 21.89 21.08
N THR A 197 5.12 22.98 21.50
CA THR A 197 3.65 23.00 21.49
C THR A 197 3.11 22.99 20.07
N TYR A 198 3.76 23.70 19.15
CA TYR A 198 3.42 23.66 17.73
C TYR A 198 3.72 22.29 17.10
N SER A 199 4.86 21.68 17.44
CA SER A 199 5.21 20.32 17.01
C SER A 199 4.17 19.28 17.45
N VAL A 200 3.67 19.34 18.69
CA VAL A 200 2.58 18.45 19.17
C VAL A 200 1.31 18.63 18.35
N ILE A 201 0.94 19.87 18.04
CA ILE A 201 -0.27 20.16 17.25
C ILE A 201 -0.11 19.57 15.85
N ILE A 202 1.05 19.77 15.21
CA ILE A 202 1.33 19.23 13.88
C ILE A 202 1.29 17.71 13.89
N VAL A 203 2.01 17.06 14.81
CA VAL A 203 2.09 15.60 14.87
C VAL A 203 0.71 14.99 15.08
N LYS A 204 -0.10 15.55 16.00
CA LYS A 204 -1.48 15.10 16.20
C LYS A 204 -2.34 15.26 14.95
N ARG A 205 -2.21 16.39 14.25
CA ARG A 205 -2.95 16.65 13.01
C ARG A 205 -2.53 15.67 11.91
N LEU A 206 -1.24 15.42 11.74
CA LEU A 206 -0.71 14.44 10.78
C LEU A 206 -1.22 13.03 11.06
N ILE A 207 -1.19 12.59 12.31
CA ILE A 207 -1.72 11.28 12.71
C ILE A 207 -3.23 11.19 12.42
N SER A 208 -4.00 12.24 12.72
CA SER A 208 -5.45 12.24 12.44
C SER A 208 -5.75 12.14 10.95
N ILE A 209 -5.04 12.91 10.12
CA ILE A 209 -5.22 12.91 8.66
C ILE A 209 -4.81 11.55 8.09
N SER A 210 -3.68 11.00 8.53
CA SER A 210 -3.23 9.66 8.11
C SER A 210 -4.25 8.59 8.47
N SER A 211 -4.82 8.65 9.68
CA SER A 211 -5.84 7.69 10.10
C SER A 211 -7.15 7.84 9.33
N GLU A 212 -7.54 9.05 8.96
CA GLU A 212 -8.74 9.30 8.15
C GLU A 212 -8.54 8.77 6.73
N LEU A 213 -7.39 9.05 6.13
CA LEU A 213 -7.00 8.55 4.80
C LEU A 213 -6.93 7.02 4.78
N ASP A 214 -6.40 6.38 5.82
CA ASP A 214 -6.36 4.91 5.93
C ASP A 214 -7.75 4.30 6.03
N LEU A 215 -8.68 4.96 6.72
CA LEU A 215 -10.07 4.51 6.82
C LEU A 215 -10.78 4.63 5.48
N GLU A 216 -10.61 5.77 4.79
CA GLU A 216 -11.17 6.00 3.47
C GLU A 216 -10.60 5.01 2.44
N TYR A 217 -9.28 4.79 2.46
CA TYR A 217 -8.63 3.79 1.60
C TYR A 217 -9.20 2.39 1.85
N LYS A 218 -9.35 1.98 3.11
CA LYS A 218 -9.94 0.67 3.46
C LYS A 218 -11.39 0.56 2.99
N TYR A 219 -12.16 1.62 3.11
CA TYR A 219 -13.54 1.67 2.62
C TYR A 219 -13.58 1.47 1.10
N ILE A 220 -12.75 2.18 0.34
CA ILE A 220 -12.64 2.03 -1.12
C ILE A 220 -12.20 0.62 -1.50
N GLN A 221 -11.22 0.03 -0.82
CA GLN A 221 -10.78 -1.35 -1.08
C GLN A 221 -11.89 -2.37 -0.81
N GLN A 222 -12.70 -2.15 0.22
CA GLN A 222 -13.85 -3.00 0.51
C GLN A 222 -14.91 -2.89 -0.59
N ASP A 223 -15.25 -1.67 -1.03
CA ASP A 223 -16.19 -1.44 -2.13
C ASP A 223 -15.69 -2.06 -3.44
N LEU A 224 -14.38 -1.95 -3.75
CA LEU A 224 -13.76 -2.60 -4.90
C LEU A 224 -13.82 -4.13 -4.81
N THR A 225 -13.67 -4.70 -3.62
CA THR A 225 -13.81 -6.14 -3.40
C THR A 225 -15.23 -6.61 -3.65
N VAL A 226 -16.23 -5.83 -3.21
CA VAL A 226 -17.64 -6.12 -3.50
C VAL A 226 -17.94 -5.99 -5.00
N ALA A 227 -17.44 -4.94 -5.66
CA ALA A 227 -17.58 -4.76 -7.10
C ALA A 227 -16.96 -5.94 -7.88
N LYS A 228 -15.79 -6.42 -7.44
CA LYS A 228 -15.16 -7.64 -7.97
C LYS A 228 -16.10 -8.82 -7.88
N GLN A 229 -16.66 -9.10 -6.70
CA GLN A 229 -17.60 -10.22 -6.53
C GLN A 229 -18.82 -10.12 -7.44
N VAL A 230 -19.35 -8.91 -7.66
CA VAL A 230 -20.45 -8.70 -8.60
C VAL A 230 -20.01 -9.03 -10.03
N GLN A 231 -18.85 -8.54 -10.47
CA GLN A 231 -18.32 -8.84 -11.80
C GLN A 231 -18.02 -10.33 -11.99
N GLU A 232 -17.44 -10.99 -10.99
CA GLU A 232 -17.19 -12.44 -10.97
C GLU A 232 -18.47 -13.25 -11.20
N ASN A 233 -19.60 -12.81 -10.62
CA ASN A 233 -20.90 -13.47 -10.81
C ASN A 233 -21.52 -13.25 -12.19
N LEU A 234 -21.02 -12.28 -12.97
CA LEU A 234 -21.48 -12.06 -14.34
C LEU A 234 -20.87 -13.06 -15.31
N PHE A 235 -19.65 -13.55 -15.04
CA PHE A 235 -18.98 -14.54 -15.86
C PHE A 235 -19.76 -15.85 -15.89
N PRO A 236 -19.75 -16.57 -17.01
CA PRO A 236 -20.39 -17.88 -17.07
C PRO A 236 -19.71 -18.83 -16.08
N GLY A 237 -20.51 -19.50 -15.25
CA GLY A 237 -20.02 -20.62 -14.46
C GLY A 237 -19.60 -21.80 -15.34
N LYS A 238 -19.35 -22.97 -14.74
CA LYS A 238 -19.12 -24.21 -15.51
C LYS A 238 -20.41 -24.62 -16.23
N LEU A 239 -20.53 -24.20 -17.49
CA LEU A 239 -21.60 -24.57 -18.39
C LEU A 239 -21.18 -25.83 -19.17
N SER A 240 -22.09 -26.79 -19.32
CA SER A 240 -21.92 -27.88 -20.28
C SER A 240 -22.64 -27.49 -21.56
N ILE A 241 -21.91 -27.41 -22.67
CA ILE A 241 -22.43 -27.04 -23.98
C ILE A 241 -22.25 -28.26 -24.89
N LYS A 242 -23.35 -28.79 -25.40
CA LYS A 242 -23.31 -30.00 -26.24
C LYS A 242 -22.56 -29.70 -27.54
N GLY A 243 -21.59 -30.55 -27.91
CA GLY A 243 -20.86 -30.42 -29.18
C GLY A 243 -19.60 -29.56 -29.11
N ILE A 244 -19.28 -28.96 -27.94
CA ILE A 244 -17.97 -28.34 -27.70
C ILE A 244 -17.43 -28.67 -26.30
N ARG A 245 -16.11 -28.79 -26.22
CA ARG A 245 -15.36 -28.67 -24.97
C ARG A 245 -14.70 -27.30 -24.93
N TYR A 246 -14.53 -26.73 -23.74
CA TYR A 246 -13.83 -25.45 -23.62
C TYR A 246 -13.03 -25.37 -22.33
N GLU A 247 -11.98 -24.56 -22.37
CA GLU A 247 -11.14 -24.22 -21.23
C GLU A 247 -10.88 -22.72 -21.21
N VAL A 248 -10.86 -22.13 -20.01
CA VAL A 248 -10.70 -20.69 -19.81
C VAL A 248 -9.54 -20.42 -18.87
N MET A 249 -8.78 -19.38 -19.19
CA MET A 249 -7.81 -18.77 -18.30
C MET A 249 -8.13 -17.28 -18.23
N ARG A 250 -8.15 -16.74 -17.02
CA ARG A 250 -8.31 -15.30 -16.78
C ARG A 250 -7.42 -14.89 -15.62
N ILE A 251 -6.64 -13.85 -15.82
CA ILE A 251 -5.89 -13.14 -14.80
C ILE A 251 -6.29 -11.67 -14.90
N THR A 252 -6.89 -11.16 -13.82
CA THR A 252 -7.24 -9.74 -13.69
C THR A 252 -6.30 -9.16 -12.61
N PRO A 253 -5.23 -8.44 -13.00
CA PRO A 253 -4.29 -7.86 -12.03
C PRO A 253 -4.95 -6.80 -11.16
N ASN A 254 -5.96 -6.11 -11.68
CA ASN A 254 -6.78 -5.17 -10.93
C ASN A 254 -7.92 -5.87 -10.13
N HIS A 255 -8.58 -5.12 -9.26
CA HIS A 255 -9.77 -5.64 -8.56
C HIS A 255 -10.90 -5.96 -9.55
N ILE A 256 -11.04 -5.16 -10.60
CA ILE A 256 -12.04 -5.31 -11.67
C ILE A 256 -11.43 -4.93 -13.00
N GLY A 257 -11.93 -5.56 -14.06
CA GLY A 257 -11.31 -5.54 -15.38
C GLY A 257 -12.24 -5.15 -16.53
N GLY A 258 -11.67 -4.70 -17.65
CA GLY A 258 -12.39 -4.38 -18.88
C GLY A 258 -12.72 -5.62 -19.72
N ASP A 259 -11.93 -6.68 -19.54
CA ASP A 259 -12.07 -7.95 -20.25
C ASP A 259 -13.29 -8.75 -19.81
N PHE A 260 -14.06 -9.22 -20.79
CA PHE A 260 -15.25 -10.02 -20.52
C PHE A 260 -15.52 -11.07 -21.59
N PHE A 261 -15.99 -12.25 -21.18
CA PHE A 261 -16.47 -13.28 -22.09
C PHE A 261 -17.80 -13.89 -21.63
N ASP A 262 -18.63 -14.33 -22.57
CA ASP A 262 -19.90 -15.00 -22.29
C ASP A 262 -20.23 -16.10 -23.30
N PHE A 263 -21.01 -17.09 -22.86
CA PHE A 263 -21.61 -18.11 -23.72
C PHE A 263 -23.10 -17.84 -23.88
N VAL A 264 -23.50 -17.42 -25.08
CA VAL A 264 -24.88 -17.10 -25.42
C VAL A 264 -25.58 -18.36 -25.94
N GLN A 265 -26.30 -19.06 -25.07
CA GLN A 265 -27.09 -20.22 -25.48
C GLN A 265 -28.28 -19.79 -26.35
N LEU A 266 -28.41 -20.45 -27.51
CA LEU A 266 -29.41 -20.17 -28.51
C LEU A 266 -30.35 -21.36 -28.71
N ARG A 267 -31.43 -21.15 -29.48
CA ARG A 267 -32.36 -22.23 -29.83
C ARG A 267 -31.62 -23.36 -30.54
N GLU A 268 -32.15 -24.57 -30.40
CA GLU A 268 -31.69 -25.78 -31.10
C GLU A 268 -30.26 -26.24 -30.72
N GLY A 269 -29.73 -25.74 -29.60
CA GLY A 269 -28.40 -26.10 -29.10
C GLY A 269 -27.26 -25.26 -29.70
N ASN A 270 -27.59 -24.34 -30.62
CA ASN A 270 -26.61 -23.39 -31.15
C ASN A 270 -26.05 -22.50 -30.04
N THR A 271 -24.82 -22.04 -30.21
CA THR A 271 -24.10 -21.32 -29.16
C THR A 271 -23.33 -20.15 -29.74
N GLY A 272 -23.51 -18.97 -29.17
CA GLY A 272 -22.65 -17.82 -29.37
C GLY A 272 -21.55 -17.77 -28.33
N ILE A 273 -20.35 -17.40 -28.74
CA ILE A 273 -19.20 -17.15 -27.88
C ILE A 273 -18.81 -15.70 -28.10
N PHE A 274 -18.88 -14.90 -27.05
CA PHE A 274 -18.54 -13.49 -27.07
C PHE A 274 -17.30 -13.26 -26.21
N LEU A 275 -16.35 -12.50 -26.73
CA LEU A 275 -15.20 -11.99 -25.99
C LEU A 275 -15.03 -10.52 -26.34
N THR A 276 -14.81 -9.68 -25.34
CA THR A 276 -14.60 -8.24 -25.52
C THR A 276 -13.57 -7.75 -24.53
N ASP A 277 -12.85 -6.72 -24.95
CA ASP A 277 -12.03 -5.88 -24.10
C ASP A 277 -12.52 -4.43 -24.28
N VAL A 278 -12.79 -3.76 -23.16
CA VAL A 278 -13.24 -2.37 -23.14
C VAL A 278 -12.06 -1.49 -22.77
N ALA A 279 -11.70 -0.59 -23.69
CA ALA A 279 -10.57 0.30 -23.55
C ALA A 279 -10.61 1.10 -22.25
N GLY A 280 -9.46 1.13 -21.57
CA GLY A 280 -9.26 1.79 -20.28
C GLY A 280 -9.26 0.81 -19.12
N HIS A 281 -8.74 1.23 -17.97
CA HIS A 281 -8.57 0.35 -16.81
C HIS A 281 -9.46 0.76 -15.62
N GLY A 282 -9.81 -0.22 -14.79
CA GLY A 282 -10.47 -0.01 -13.51
C GLY A 282 -12.00 -0.01 -13.57
N ILE A 283 -12.63 0.77 -12.70
CA ILE A 283 -14.07 0.63 -12.41
C ILE A 283 -14.97 0.96 -13.61
N ALA A 284 -14.62 2.00 -14.35
CA ALA A 284 -15.50 2.50 -15.38
C ALA A 284 -15.55 1.57 -16.62
N SER A 285 -14.41 1.06 -17.08
CA SER A 285 -14.36 0.07 -18.16
C SER A 285 -15.04 -1.24 -17.77
N ALA A 286 -14.85 -1.71 -16.53
CA ALA A 286 -15.53 -2.89 -15.99
C ALA A 286 -17.07 -2.78 -16.00
N LEU A 287 -17.60 -1.59 -15.68
CA LEU A 287 -19.04 -1.33 -15.74
C LEU A 287 -19.56 -1.35 -17.19
N VAL A 288 -18.83 -0.74 -18.13
CA VAL A 288 -19.19 -0.76 -19.55
C VAL A 288 -19.15 -2.19 -20.10
N ALA A 289 -18.11 -2.97 -19.77
CA ALA A 289 -18.00 -4.38 -20.15
C ALA A 289 -19.20 -5.21 -19.64
N SER A 290 -19.60 -4.97 -18.38
CA SER A 290 -20.79 -5.59 -17.78
C SER A 290 -22.08 -5.23 -18.53
N MET A 291 -22.22 -3.98 -18.99
CA MET A 291 -23.38 -3.53 -19.76
C MET A 291 -23.39 -4.12 -21.17
N VAL A 292 -22.25 -4.16 -21.86
CA VAL A 292 -22.10 -4.82 -23.17
C VAL A 292 -22.48 -6.29 -23.07
N LYS A 293 -22.03 -6.98 -22.02
CA LYS A 293 -22.47 -8.36 -21.75
C LYS A 293 -23.97 -8.47 -21.62
N ILE A 294 -24.61 -7.64 -20.78
CA ILE A 294 -26.07 -7.68 -20.59
C ILE A 294 -26.79 -7.44 -21.92
N MET A 295 -26.29 -6.52 -22.74
CA MET A 295 -26.81 -6.24 -24.08
C MET A 295 -26.72 -7.49 -24.98
N VAL A 296 -25.58 -8.16 -24.99
CA VAL A 296 -25.38 -9.41 -25.73
C VAL A 296 -26.31 -10.51 -25.22
N SER A 297 -26.46 -10.68 -23.90
CA SER A 297 -27.36 -11.72 -23.37
C SER A 297 -28.84 -11.41 -23.65
N THR A 298 -29.25 -10.15 -23.74
CA THR A 298 -30.67 -9.74 -23.88
C THR A 298 -31.13 -9.44 -25.30
N MET A 299 -30.22 -9.26 -26.26
CA MET A 299 -30.61 -8.91 -27.62
C MET A 299 -31.48 -9.98 -28.34
N PRO A 300 -32.26 -9.59 -29.36
CA PRO A 300 -33.08 -10.50 -30.14
C PRO A 300 -32.27 -11.62 -30.81
N TYR A 301 -32.86 -12.82 -30.90
CA TYR A 301 -32.25 -14.00 -31.53
C TYR A 301 -31.71 -13.73 -32.94
N ILE A 302 -32.42 -12.94 -33.75
CA ILE A 302 -32.01 -12.63 -35.13
C ILE A 302 -30.67 -11.88 -35.23
N LEU A 303 -30.28 -11.12 -34.20
CA LEU A 303 -28.97 -10.48 -34.16
C LEU A 303 -27.90 -11.47 -33.70
N LYS A 304 -28.22 -12.35 -32.74
CA LYS A 304 -27.30 -13.36 -32.19
C LYS A 304 -26.83 -14.40 -33.21
N VAL A 305 -27.58 -14.63 -34.28
CA VAL A 305 -27.19 -15.55 -35.38
C VAL A 305 -26.41 -14.85 -36.50
N HIS A 306 -26.26 -13.52 -36.44
CA HIS A 306 -25.56 -12.71 -37.44
C HIS A 306 -24.48 -11.85 -36.77
N PRO A 307 -23.26 -12.39 -36.56
CA PRO A 307 -22.17 -11.73 -35.85
C PRO A 307 -21.89 -10.28 -36.29
N SER A 308 -21.90 -10.00 -37.59
CA SER A 308 -21.66 -8.63 -38.11
C SER A 308 -22.78 -7.65 -37.69
N ARG A 309 -24.05 -8.08 -37.73
CA ARG A 309 -25.18 -7.25 -37.27
C ARG A 309 -25.20 -7.06 -35.75
N LEU A 310 -24.72 -8.05 -35.01
CA LEU A 310 -24.52 -7.96 -33.57
C LEU A 310 -23.48 -6.88 -33.26
N MET A 311 -22.34 -6.86 -33.95
CA MET A 311 -21.31 -5.82 -33.76
C MET A 311 -21.84 -4.43 -34.11
N ASP A 312 -22.58 -4.28 -35.21
CA ASP A 312 -23.22 -3.01 -35.59
C ASP A 312 -24.18 -2.49 -34.49
N TYR A 313 -24.89 -3.40 -33.81
CA TYR A 313 -25.81 -3.03 -32.74
C TYR A 313 -25.07 -2.60 -31.45
N ILE A 314 -23.99 -3.30 -31.10
CA ILE A 314 -23.17 -2.94 -29.93
C ILE A 314 -22.51 -1.58 -30.15
N ASP A 315 -21.92 -1.34 -31.32
CA ASP A 315 -21.33 -0.05 -31.65
C ASP A 315 -22.33 1.10 -31.63
N ASP A 316 -23.53 0.91 -32.22
CA ASP A 316 -24.58 1.92 -32.16
C ASP A 316 -24.95 2.26 -30.72
N SER A 317 -24.92 1.26 -29.83
CA SER A 317 -25.24 1.44 -28.42
C SER A 317 -24.11 2.14 -27.67
N LEU A 318 -22.85 1.76 -27.91
CA LEU A 318 -21.67 2.46 -27.38
C LEU A 318 -21.64 3.93 -27.84
N ASN A 319 -21.83 4.17 -29.14
CA ASN A 319 -21.87 5.52 -29.71
C ASN A 319 -23.03 6.39 -29.20
N LYS A 320 -24.15 5.81 -28.73
CA LYS A 320 -25.29 6.58 -28.22
C LYS A 320 -25.28 6.77 -26.71
N GLN A 321 -24.75 5.82 -25.96
CA GLN A 321 -24.86 5.77 -24.50
C GLN A 321 -23.52 6.00 -23.80
N PHE A 322 -22.40 5.73 -24.48
CA PHE A 322 -21.06 5.68 -23.92
C PHE A 322 -20.03 6.38 -24.84
N HIS A 323 -20.30 7.62 -25.24
CA HIS A 323 -19.54 8.45 -26.21
C HIS A 323 -18.01 8.57 -26.03
N SER A 324 -17.45 8.03 -24.95
CA SER A 324 -16.01 8.08 -24.64
C SER A 324 -15.41 6.70 -24.35
N TYR A 325 -16.18 5.63 -24.53
CA TYR A 325 -15.72 4.26 -24.35
C TYR A 325 -15.71 3.55 -25.68
N HIS A 326 -14.65 2.77 -25.86
CA HIS A 326 -14.42 1.97 -27.04
C HIS A 326 -14.18 0.54 -26.60
N ALA A 327 -14.51 -0.42 -27.46
CA ALA A 327 -14.30 -1.82 -27.13
C ALA A 327 -13.83 -2.57 -28.38
N SER A 328 -12.85 -3.44 -28.18
CA SER A 328 -12.57 -4.51 -29.12
C SER A 328 -13.48 -5.68 -28.78
N ALA A 329 -13.99 -6.38 -29.79
CA ALA A 329 -14.82 -7.56 -29.53
C ALA A 329 -14.74 -8.59 -30.66
N ILE A 330 -14.90 -9.85 -30.29
CA ILE A 330 -15.08 -10.97 -31.21
C ILE A 330 -16.32 -11.77 -30.80
N TYR A 331 -17.13 -12.14 -31.80
CA TYR A 331 -18.29 -12.99 -31.59
C TYR A 331 -18.29 -14.14 -32.58
N MET A 332 -18.34 -15.36 -32.07
CA MET A 332 -18.37 -16.60 -32.83
C MET A 332 -19.68 -17.34 -32.58
N PHE A 333 -20.46 -17.54 -33.63
CA PHE A 333 -21.71 -18.28 -33.62
C PHE A 333 -21.50 -19.70 -34.18
N LEU A 334 -21.81 -20.70 -33.37
CA LEU A 334 -21.74 -22.12 -33.70
C LEU A 334 -23.14 -22.61 -34.05
N ASP A 335 -23.34 -22.98 -35.32
CA ASP A 335 -24.55 -23.63 -35.80
C ASP A 335 -24.31 -25.14 -35.97
N PHE A 336 -24.81 -25.92 -35.01
CA PHE A 336 -24.63 -27.37 -35.00
C PHE A 336 -25.56 -28.09 -35.99
N ILE A 337 -26.61 -27.43 -36.48
CA ILE A 337 -27.52 -28.00 -37.48
C ILE A 337 -26.88 -27.91 -38.86
N SER A 338 -26.45 -26.71 -39.26
CA SER A 338 -25.80 -26.51 -40.56
C SER A 338 -24.33 -26.93 -40.57
N ARG A 339 -23.76 -27.24 -39.39
CA ARG A 339 -22.32 -27.50 -39.17
C ARG A 339 -21.46 -26.37 -39.73
N GLU A 340 -21.85 -25.13 -39.44
CA GLU A 340 -21.16 -23.92 -39.85
C GLU A 340 -20.81 -23.07 -38.61
N ILE A 341 -19.64 -22.46 -38.64
CA ILE A 341 -19.21 -21.45 -37.69
C ILE A 341 -19.24 -20.12 -38.42
N THR A 342 -19.94 -19.15 -37.87
CA THR A 342 -19.92 -17.78 -38.38
C THR A 342 -19.33 -16.88 -37.32
N PHE A 343 -18.35 -16.04 -37.64
CA PHE A 343 -17.78 -15.11 -36.68
C PHE A 343 -17.50 -13.73 -37.28
N SER A 344 -17.41 -12.75 -36.40
CA SER A 344 -17.01 -11.37 -36.73
C SER A 344 -16.09 -10.84 -35.65
N ASN A 345 -15.09 -10.08 -36.07
CA ASN A 345 -14.10 -9.45 -35.20
C ASN A 345 -14.13 -7.93 -35.43
N ALA A 346 -14.38 -7.17 -34.37
CA ALA A 346 -14.44 -5.72 -34.33
C ALA A 346 -13.21 -5.14 -33.62
N GLY A 347 -12.06 -5.19 -34.29
CA GLY A 347 -10.79 -4.62 -33.80
C GLY A 347 -10.15 -5.36 -32.62
N HIS A 348 -10.52 -6.62 -32.40
CA HIS A 348 -9.96 -7.53 -31.40
C HIS A 348 -8.81 -8.36 -32.01
N PRO A 349 -7.92 -8.98 -31.20
CA PRO A 349 -6.95 -9.93 -31.73
C PRO A 349 -7.62 -11.03 -32.58
N TYR A 350 -6.92 -11.49 -33.63
CA TYR A 350 -7.51 -12.44 -34.57
C TYR A 350 -7.82 -13.78 -33.90
N LEU A 351 -8.87 -14.44 -34.42
CA LEU A 351 -9.20 -15.80 -34.05
C LEU A 351 -8.06 -16.72 -34.47
N ILE A 352 -7.52 -17.51 -33.56
CA ILE A 352 -6.52 -18.52 -33.90
C ILE A 352 -7.23 -19.88 -34.06
N ARG A 353 -7.00 -20.57 -35.17
CA ARG A 353 -7.57 -21.89 -35.48
C ARG A 353 -6.46 -22.91 -35.68
N GLY A 354 -6.62 -24.09 -35.10
CA GLY A 354 -5.73 -25.23 -35.29
C GLY A 354 -6.39 -26.54 -34.86
N SER A 355 -5.60 -27.59 -34.73
CA SER A 355 -6.06 -28.85 -34.11
C SER A 355 -4.86 -29.66 -33.62
N PHE A 356 -5.10 -30.85 -33.09
CA PHE A 356 -3.99 -31.75 -32.74
C PHE A 356 -3.16 -32.23 -33.96
N THR A 357 -3.68 -32.06 -35.19
CA THR A 357 -3.01 -32.45 -36.45
C THR A 357 -2.63 -31.27 -37.34
N LYS A 358 -3.24 -30.10 -37.13
CA LYS A 358 -3.03 -28.91 -37.95
C LYS A 358 -2.39 -27.81 -37.13
N GLU A 359 -1.46 -27.09 -37.74
CA GLU A 359 -0.84 -25.95 -37.09
C GLU A 359 -1.86 -24.84 -36.84
N PHE A 360 -1.69 -24.19 -35.69
CA PHE A 360 -2.41 -23.00 -35.30
C PHE A 360 -1.97 -21.84 -36.18
N HIS A 361 -2.95 -21.14 -36.77
CA HIS A 361 -2.78 -19.95 -37.58
C HIS A 361 -3.90 -18.96 -37.29
N GLU A 362 -3.64 -17.68 -37.54
CA GLU A 362 -4.66 -16.64 -37.45
C GLU A 362 -5.64 -16.73 -38.61
N VAL A 363 -6.91 -16.47 -38.31
CA VAL A 363 -7.95 -16.25 -39.31
C VAL A 363 -8.14 -14.74 -39.42
N GLU A 364 -7.50 -14.16 -40.42
CA GLU A 364 -7.56 -12.72 -40.70
C GLU A 364 -9.00 -12.28 -40.99
N THR A 365 -9.35 -11.09 -40.49
CA THR A 365 -10.67 -10.48 -40.60
C THR A 365 -10.54 -8.98 -40.76
N GLU A 366 -11.42 -8.35 -41.54
CA GLU A 366 -11.58 -6.90 -41.50
C GLU A 366 -12.58 -6.46 -40.42
N GLY A 367 -12.19 -5.48 -39.60
CA GLY A 367 -13.11 -4.85 -38.66
C GLY A 367 -12.51 -3.65 -37.95
N ALA A 368 -13.37 -2.79 -37.42
CA ALA A 368 -12.97 -1.60 -36.67
C ALA A 368 -13.38 -1.72 -35.20
N ILE A 369 -12.65 -1.02 -34.32
CA ILE A 369 -12.97 -0.94 -32.90
C ILE A 369 -14.36 -0.32 -32.72
N LEU A 370 -15.16 -0.90 -31.83
CA LEU A 370 -16.51 -0.45 -31.51
C LEU A 370 -16.48 0.90 -30.77
N GLY A 371 -17.47 1.75 -31.02
CA GLY A 371 -17.66 3.04 -30.35
C GLY A 371 -16.89 4.21 -30.97
N PHE A 372 -16.17 4.00 -32.09
CA PHE A 372 -15.46 5.09 -32.78
C PHE A 372 -16.25 5.71 -33.95
N GLY A 373 -17.36 5.09 -34.38
CA GLY A 373 -18.23 5.63 -35.43
C GLY A 373 -17.59 5.70 -36.83
N ILE A 374 -16.65 4.80 -37.15
CA ILE A 374 -15.76 4.92 -38.32
C ILE A 374 -16.40 4.42 -39.62
N LYS A 375 -17.18 3.31 -39.63
CA LYS A 375 -17.86 2.77 -40.84
C LYS A 375 -18.81 1.59 -40.52
N LYS A 376 -19.84 1.34 -41.36
CA LYS A 376 -20.67 0.12 -41.34
C LYS A 376 -20.57 -0.70 -42.64
N PRO A 377 -20.70 -2.05 -42.60
CA PRO A 377 -20.69 -2.88 -41.39
C PRO A 377 -19.35 -2.76 -40.68
N ILE A 378 -19.37 -2.82 -39.35
CA ILE A 378 -18.19 -2.54 -38.53
C ILE A 378 -17.18 -3.67 -38.56
N ALA A 379 -17.70 -4.89 -38.65
CA ALA A 379 -16.92 -6.11 -38.73
C ALA A 379 -17.42 -6.96 -39.89
N GLU A 380 -16.48 -7.53 -40.64
CA GLU A 380 -16.76 -8.55 -41.64
C GLU A 380 -17.33 -9.81 -41.00
N GLN A 381 -18.16 -10.53 -41.75
CA GLN A 381 -18.66 -11.83 -41.34
C GLN A 381 -17.96 -12.94 -42.11
N ILE A 382 -17.21 -13.79 -41.39
CA ILE A 382 -16.52 -14.95 -41.95
C ILE A 382 -17.28 -16.23 -41.59
N LYS A 383 -17.33 -17.16 -42.54
CA LYS A 383 -17.92 -18.50 -42.39
C LYS A 383 -16.83 -19.56 -42.49
N LEU A 384 -16.83 -20.49 -41.55
CA LEU A 384 -15.93 -21.63 -41.50
C LEU A 384 -16.75 -22.92 -41.32
N PRO A 385 -16.30 -24.06 -41.86
CA PRO A 385 -16.94 -25.34 -41.57
C PRO A 385 -16.70 -25.73 -40.11
N LEU A 386 -17.73 -26.25 -39.44
CA LEU A 386 -17.64 -26.83 -38.09
C LEU A 386 -17.10 -28.26 -38.22
N VAL A 387 -15.78 -28.38 -38.07
CA VAL A 387 -15.04 -29.65 -38.20
C VAL A 387 -14.73 -30.19 -36.81
N GLU A 388 -14.98 -31.47 -36.59
CA GLU A 388 -14.67 -32.16 -35.32
C GLU A 388 -13.17 -32.03 -35.00
N GLN A 389 -12.84 -31.87 -33.72
CA GLN A 389 -11.47 -31.73 -33.21
C GLN A 389 -10.74 -30.45 -33.63
N ASP A 390 -11.38 -29.54 -34.37
CA ASP A 390 -10.83 -28.19 -34.53
C ASP A 390 -10.86 -27.45 -33.19
N ARG A 391 -9.77 -26.74 -32.92
CA ARG A 391 -9.57 -25.88 -31.77
C ARG A 391 -9.53 -24.42 -32.20
N PHE A 392 -10.31 -23.62 -31.49
CA PHE A 392 -10.39 -22.17 -31.63
C PHE A 392 -9.83 -21.53 -30.37
N PHE A 393 -8.93 -20.57 -30.54
CA PHE A 393 -8.30 -19.84 -29.45
C PHE A 393 -8.65 -18.36 -29.59
N LEU A 394 -9.39 -17.84 -28.62
CA LEU A 394 -9.80 -16.44 -28.50
C LEU A 394 -9.08 -15.85 -27.30
N TYR A 395 -8.55 -14.63 -27.42
CA TYR A 395 -7.74 -14.03 -26.37
C TYR A 395 -7.79 -12.51 -26.42
N THR A 396 -7.60 -11.88 -25.28
CA THR A 396 -7.46 -10.42 -25.14
C THR A 396 -6.00 -10.02 -25.36
N ASP A 397 -5.80 -8.78 -25.80
CA ASP A 397 -4.49 -8.23 -26.16
C ASP A 397 -3.50 -8.26 -24.99
N GLY A 398 -3.95 -8.16 -23.74
CA GLY A 398 -3.10 -8.34 -22.57
C GLY A 398 -2.31 -9.66 -22.56
N LEU A 399 -2.76 -10.72 -23.26
CA LEU A 399 -1.96 -11.94 -23.43
C LEU A 399 -0.67 -11.72 -24.24
N ILE A 400 -0.68 -10.82 -25.22
CA ILE A 400 0.43 -10.59 -26.15
C ILE A 400 1.15 -9.27 -25.92
N GLU A 401 0.48 -8.28 -25.31
CA GLU A 401 0.98 -6.91 -25.08
C GLU A 401 1.58 -6.68 -23.69
N ASN A 402 1.38 -7.60 -22.75
CA ASN A 402 2.10 -7.55 -21.47
C ASN A 402 3.61 -7.69 -21.71
N LYS A 403 4.41 -7.04 -20.85
CA LYS A 403 5.88 -7.06 -20.93
C LYS A 403 6.48 -8.00 -19.90
N ASN A 404 7.46 -8.80 -20.32
CA ASN A 404 8.29 -9.55 -19.39
C ASN A 404 9.31 -8.64 -18.67
N ARG A 405 10.16 -9.22 -17.80
CA ARG A 405 11.20 -8.49 -17.05
C ARG A 405 12.20 -7.73 -17.91
N GLU A 406 12.40 -8.17 -19.14
CA GLU A 406 13.31 -7.57 -20.11
C GLU A 406 12.62 -6.49 -20.96
N GLY A 407 11.33 -6.24 -20.71
CA GLY A 407 10.52 -5.30 -21.48
C GLY A 407 10.03 -5.85 -22.83
N LYS A 408 10.18 -7.17 -23.06
CA LYS A 408 9.79 -7.83 -24.32
C LYS A 408 8.33 -8.27 -24.26
N LEU A 409 7.60 -8.02 -25.35
CA LEU A 409 6.25 -8.49 -25.61
C LEU A 409 6.27 -9.96 -26.07
N LEU A 410 5.22 -10.73 -25.75
CA LEU A 410 5.08 -12.08 -26.30
C LEU A 410 4.81 -12.01 -27.80
N GLY A 411 3.94 -11.07 -28.20
CA GLY A 411 3.49 -10.94 -29.59
C GLY A 411 2.67 -12.14 -30.06
N THR A 412 2.02 -11.98 -31.20
CA THR A 412 1.23 -13.04 -31.81
C THR A 412 2.11 -14.21 -32.23
N GLU A 413 3.31 -13.95 -32.76
CA GLU A 413 4.24 -14.99 -33.22
C GLU A 413 4.66 -15.89 -32.05
N GLY A 414 5.00 -15.31 -30.90
CA GLY A 414 5.35 -16.08 -29.70
C GLY A 414 4.17 -16.90 -29.16
N LEU A 415 2.95 -16.36 -29.25
CA LEU A 415 1.75 -17.12 -28.89
C LEU A 415 1.52 -18.30 -29.84
N LEU A 416 1.65 -18.11 -31.16
CA LEU A 416 1.53 -19.17 -32.15
C LEU A 416 2.60 -20.25 -31.97
N GLU A 417 3.84 -19.88 -31.65
CA GLU A 417 4.91 -20.83 -31.32
C GLU A 417 4.50 -21.69 -30.11
N ILE A 418 4.06 -21.08 -29.01
CA ILE A 418 3.60 -21.79 -27.81
C ILE A 418 2.44 -22.76 -28.13
N LEU A 419 1.44 -22.29 -28.89
CA LEU A 419 0.29 -23.13 -29.26
C LEU A 419 0.72 -24.31 -30.13
N ASN A 420 1.62 -24.07 -31.09
CA ASN A 420 2.09 -25.11 -32.01
C ASN A 420 3.03 -26.12 -31.37
N GLU A 421 3.86 -25.72 -30.41
CA GLU A 421 4.70 -26.64 -29.62
C GLU A 421 3.85 -27.62 -28.78
N ASN A 422 2.72 -27.12 -28.26
CA ASN A 422 1.83 -27.89 -27.39
C ASN A 422 0.68 -28.59 -28.14
N ARG A 423 0.52 -28.36 -29.45
CA ARG A 423 -0.66 -28.78 -30.22
C ARG A 423 -0.98 -30.28 -30.16
N PHE A 424 0.06 -31.12 -30.01
CA PHE A 424 -0.09 -32.58 -30.04
C PHE A 424 -0.79 -33.16 -28.81
N GLU A 425 -0.99 -32.36 -27.75
CA GLU A 425 -1.74 -32.78 -26.57
C GLU A 425 -3.23 -32.91 -26.91
N LYS A 426 -3.81 -34.08 -26.62
CA LYS A 426 -5.21 -34.40 -26.96
C LYS A 426 -6.18 -33.96 -25.89
N ASP A 427 -5.77 -34.02 -24.63
CA ASP A 427 -6.62 -33.58 -23.52
C ASP A 427 -6.63 -32.04 -23.46
N LEU A 428 -7.82 -31.45 -23.58
CA LEU A 428 -7.96 -29.99 -23.64
C LEU A 428 -7.51 -29.30 -22.34
N GLY A 429 -7.72 -29.94 -21.19
CA GLY A 429 -7.30 -29.42 -19.89
C GLY A 429 -5.78 -29.44 -19.74
N VAL A 430 -5.13 -30.52 -20.18
CA VAL A 430 -3.65 -30.60 -20.21
C VAL A 430 -3.07 -29.62 -21.23
N PHE A 431 -3.67 -29.48 -22.41
CA PHE A 431 -3.28 -28.49 -23.41
C PHE A 431 -3.33 -27.07 -22.82
N LYS A 432 -4.44 -26.70 -22.18
CA LYS A 432 -4.58 -25.40 -21.50
C LYS A 432 -3.54 -25.20 -20.40
N ALA A 433 -3.29 -26.22 -19.57
CA ALA A 433 -2.30 -26.14 -18.50
C ALA A 433 -0.88 -25.93 -19.03
N ASN A 434 -0.52 -26.59 -20.14
CA ASN A 434 0.78 -26.43 -20.78
C ASN A 434 0.95 -25.04 -21.39
N VAL A 435 -0.07 -24.54 -22.10
CA VAL A 435 -0.07 -23.18 -22.67
C VAL A 435 0.03 -22.14 -21.55
N GLN A 436 -0.78 -22.26 -20.50
CA GLN A 436 -0.73 -21.36 -19.36
C GLN A 436 0.67 -21.34 -18.72
N LYS A 437 1.28 -22.51 -18.52
CA LYS A 437 2.63 -22.61 -17.94
C LYS A 437 3.69 -21.99 -18.84
N ALA A 438 3.59 -22.16 -20.16
CA ALA A 438 4.52 -21.54 -21.11
C ALA A 438 4.42 -20.00 -21.07
N VAL A 439 3.20 -19.46 -21.01
CA VAL A 439 2.93 -18.02 -20.86
C VAL A 439 3.47 -17.49 -19.52
N GLU A 440 3.20 -18.18 -18.41
CA GLU A 440 3.72 -17.83 -17.08
C GLU A 440 5.26 -17.85 -17.04
N ASN A 441 5.90 -18.82 -17.70
CA ASN A 441 7.35 -18.88 -17.80
C ASN A 441 7.92 -17.72 -18.63
N PHE A 442 7.22 -17.27 -19.67
CA PHE A 442 7.65 -16.14 -20.50
C PHE A 442 7.63 -14.83 -19.72
N PHE A 443 6.54 -14.55 -18.99
CA PHE A 443 6.42 -13.33 -18.19
C PHE A 443 7.25 -13.37 -16.88
N GLY A 444 7.40 -14.55 -16.28
CA GLY A 444 8.05 -14.75 -14.98
C GLY A 444 7.24 -14.13 -13.83
N ASN A 445 7.87 -13.81 -12.69
CA ASN A 445 7.16 -13.16 -11.57
C ASN A 445 6.98 -11.64 -11.79
N VAL A 446 6.51 -11.22 -12.96
CA VAL A 446 6.11 -9.83 -13.23
C VAL A 446 4.61 -9.71 -13.01
N ALA A 447 4.18 -8.65 -12.32
CA ALA A 447 2.77 -8.35 -12.23
C ALA A 447 2.30 -7.87 -13.61
N LEU A 448 1.28 -8.52 -14.17
CA LEU A 448 0.67 -8.10 -15.43
C LEU A 448 0.07 -6.70 -15.25
N GLU A 449 0.24 -5.85 -16.25
CA GLU A 449 -0.28 -4.49 -16.24
C GLU A 449 -1.74 -4.46 -16.72
N ASP A 450 -2.07 -5.35 -17.66
CA ASP A 450 -3.40 -5.46 -18.24
C ASP A 450 -4.09 -6.79 -17.93
N ASP A 451 -5.41 -6.79 -18.06
CA ASP A 451 -6.21 -8.00 -17.97
C ASP A 451 -5.79 -9.01 -19.05
N THR A 452 -5.73 -10.28 -18.67
CA THR A 452 -5.30 -11.34 -19.58
C THR A 452 -6.30 -12.46 -19.55
N LEU A 453 -6.93 -12.70 -20.70
CA LEU A 453 -7.95 -13.71 -20.85
C LEU A 453 -7.68 -14.50 -22.12
N PHE A 454 -7.76 -15.83 -22.02
CA PHE A 454 -7.94 -16.67 -23.20
C PHE A 454 -8.98 -17.77 -22.99
N LEU A 455 -9.64 -18.12 -24.08
CA LEU A 455 -10.65 -19.14 -24.19
C LEU A 455 -10.24 -20.10 -25.31
N ILE A 456 -10.18 -21.39 -24.98
CA ILE A 456 -9.94 -22.47 -25.93
C ILE A 456 -11.26 -23.22 -26.12
N VAL A 457 -11.70 -23.38 -27.36
CA VAL A 457 -12.93 -24.12 -27.70
C VAL A 457 -12.57 -25.22 -28.69
N GLU A 458 -12.89 -26.46 -28.34
CA GLU A 458 -12.67 -27.64 -29.17
C GLU A 458 -14.01 -28.24 -29.58
N VAL A 459 -14.20 -28.47 -30.87
CA VAL A 459 -15.42 -29.11 -31.40
C VAL A 459 -15.37 -30.61 -31.12
N GLU A 460 -16.46 -31.17 -30.58
CA GLU A 460 -16.55 -32.60 -30.23
C GLU A 460 -16.68 -33.56 -31.42
#